data_AF-A0A0L7LGL3-F1
#
_entry.id   AF-A0A0L7LGL3-F1
#
_cell.length_a   1.000
_cell.length_b   1.000
_cell.length_c   1.000
_cell.angle_alpha   90.00
_cell.angle_beta   90.00
_cell.angle_gamma   90.00
#
_symmetry.space_group_name_H-M   'P 1'
#
loop_
_entity.id
_entity.type
_entity.pdbx_description
1 polymer ?
#
loop_
_entity_poly.entity_id
_entity_poly.type
_entity_poly.pdbx_seq_one_letter_code
_entity_poly.pdbx_strand_id
1 'polypeptide(L)'
;MGSIFILVVCLLTVSLNQAEDCETDPAVHLLQEYVRINTTTHNDLTPAVDFWKRLAAEEDLPISVYSFTEGYPVVVIKWAGTDSSASSIMLNSHMDVVPAEEEAGTANNIVPSLVTLVFDIRLATTLSEPTFDAQLRQWLAEAGDNIDLTYIIKDQQSPATLVTEYNPYFVAIANAATQ
;
A
#
# COMPACT_ATOMS: atom_id res chain seq x y z
N MET A 1 47.81 -49.80 -3.35
CA MET A 1 47.38 -48.38 -3.54
C MET A 1 45.87 -48.36 -3.49
N GLY A 2 45.29 -48.15 -2.29
CA GLY A 2 43.85 -48.07 -2.11
C GLY A 2 43.50 -46.68 -1.61
N SER A 3 42.96 -45.84 -2.49
CA SER A 3 42.54 -44.49 -2.12
C SER A 3 41.19 -44.53 -1.44
N ILE A 4 41.17 -44.12 -0.17
CA ILE A 4 39.96 -43.87 0.61
C ILE A 4 39.41 -42.50 0.22
N PHE A 5 38.24 -42.47 -0.40
CA PHE A 5 37.48 -41.25 -0.64
C PHE A 5 36.58 -41.01 0.58
N ILE A 6 36.91 -40.00 1.38
CA ILE A 6 36.01 -39.49 2.44
C ILE A 6 35.16 -38.38 1.80
N LEU A 7 33.90 -38.69 1.56
CA LEU A 7 32.88 -37.72 1.17
C LEU A 7 32.43 -36.99 2.44
N VAL A 8 32.94 -35.77 2.66
CA VAL A 8 32.45 -34.89 3.72
C VAL A 8 31.16 -34.24 3.23
N VAL A 9 30.01 -34.79 3.65
CA VAL A 9 28.71 -34.12 3.49
C VAL A 9 28.62 -33.06 4.58
N CYS A 10 28.94 -31.83 4.20
CA CYS A 10 28.73 -30.65 5.04
C CYS A 10 27.22 -30.37 5.07
N LEU A 11 26.53 -30.90 6.08
CA LEU A 11 25.17 -30.48 6.42
C LEU A 11 25.27 -29.05 6.99
N LEU A 12 25.13 -28.06 6.11
CA LEU A 12 24.78 -26.71 6.49
C LEU A 12 23.39 -26.77 7.13
N THR A 13 23.33 -26.85 8.45
CA THR A 13 22.14 -26.45 9.19
C THR A 13 21.99 -24.95 8.98
N VAL A 14 21.22 -24.57 7.98
CA VAL A 14 20.61 -23.25 7.96
C VAL A 14 19.70 -23.22 9.18
N SER A 15 20.16 -22.57 10.24
CA SER A 15 19.24 -22.11 11.28
C SER A 15 18.34 -21.08 10.60
N LEU A 16 17.19 -21.55 10.11
CA LEU A 16 16.05 -20.67 9.90
C LEU A 16 15.80 -20.05 11.27
N ASN A 17 16.08 -18.75 11.40
CA ASN A 17 15.52 -17.96 12.48
C ASN A 17 14.04 -18.37 12.56
N GLN A 18 13.61 -18.81 13.75
CA GLN A 18 12.22 -19.18 13.95
C GLN A 18 11.38 -17.99 13.52
N ALA A 19 10.64 -18.15 12.43
CA ALA A 19 9.45 -17.34 12.25
C ALA A 19 8.63 -17.65 13.50
N GLU A 20 8.42 -16.66 14.36
CA GLU A 20 7.39 -16.76 15.38
C GLU A 20 6.11 -17.28 14.71
N ASP A 21 5.43 -18.19 15.39
CA ASP A 21 4.31 -18.93 14.83
C ASP A 21 3.12 -17.99 14.59
N CYS A 22 3.13 -17.37 13.40
CA CYS A 22 2.14 -16.43 12.90
C CYS A 22 0.71 -16.99 12.95
N GLU A 23 0.56 -18.32 12.96
CA GLU A 23 -0.75 -18.97 13.13
C GLU A 23 -1.39 -18.74 14.50
N THR A 24 -0.63 -18.35 15.52
CA THR A 24 -1.13 -18.16 16.88
C THR A 24 -1.19 -16.71 17.34
N ASP A 25 -0.68 -15.77 16.53
CA ASP A 25 -0.61 -14.36 16.89
C ASP A 25 -2.01 -13.71 16.79
N PRO A 26 -2.56 -13.16 17.90
CA PRO A 26 -3.85 -12.45 17.88
C PRO A 26 -3.92 -11.31 16.87
N ALA A 27 -2.80 -10.61 16.62
CA ALA A 27 -2.75 -9.51 15.65
C ALA A 27 -2.91 -10.03 14.21
N VAL A 28 -2.36 -11.21 13.92
CA VAL A 28 -2.55 -11.88 12.61
C VAL A 28 -4.00 -12.29 12.43
N HIS A 29 -4.63 -12.87 13.45
CA HIS A 29 -6.05 -13.20 13.39
C HIS A 29 -6.94 -11.97 13.21
N LEU A 30 -6.62 -10.87 13.89
CA LEU A 30 -7.36 -9.62 13.74
C LEU A 30 -7.22 -9.03 12.33
N LEU A 31 -6.01 -9.06 11.78
CA LEU A 31 -5.78 -8.66 10.38
C LEU A 31 -6.55 -9.56 9.42
N GLN A 32 -6.52 -10.88 9.62
CA GLN A 32 -7.26 -11.85 8.81
C GLN A 32 -8.79 -11.64 8.90
N GLU A 33 -9.32 -11.25 10.05
CA GLU A 33 -10.73 -10.85 10.19
C GLU A 33 -11.01 -9.60 9.36
N TYR A 34 -10.18 -8.56 9.50
CA TYR A 34 -10.35 -7.29 8.79
C TYR A 34 -10.30 -7.44 7.27
N VAL A 35 -9.30 -8.16 6.73
CA VAL A 35 -9.14 -8.33 5.26
C VAL A 35 -10.21 -9.20 4.61
N ARG A 36 -10.99 -9.97 5.40
CA ARG A 36 -12.15 -10.73 4.89
C ARG A 36 -13.38 -9.84 4.71
N ILE A 37 -13.38 -8.63 5.25
CA ILE A 37 -14.45 -7.67 5.03
C ILE A 37 -14.32 -7.16 3.59
N ASN A 38 -15.38 -7.33 2.80
CA ASN A 38 -15.39 -6.84 1.43
C ASN A 38 -15.57 -5.32 1.40
N THR A 39 -14.45 -4.60 1.40
CA THR A 39 -14.39 -3.14 1.27
C THR A 39 -14.11 -2.70 -0.16
N THR A 40 -14.41 -3.52 -1.18
CA THR A 40 -14.23 -3.12 -2.58
C THR A 40 -14.95 -1.80 -2.86
N THR A 41 -14.32 -0.89 -3.60
CA THR A 41 -14.90 0.41 -3.94
C THR A 41 -16.34 0.24 -4.47
N HIS A 42 -17.26 1.07 -3.95
CA HIS A 42 -18.72 1.04 -4.19
C HIS A 42 -19.52 -0.04 -3.43
N ASN A 43 -18.89 -0.88 -2.62
CA ASN A 43 -19.63 -1.75 -1.70
C ASN A 43 -20.04 -1.04 -0.42
N ASP A 44 -20.92 -1.68 0.35
CA ASP A 44 -21.30 -1.22 1.69
C ASP A 44 -20.11 -1.34 2.66
N LEU A 45 -19.61 -0.20 3.12
CA LEU A 45 -18.50 -0.12 4.08
C LEU A 45 -18.96 -0.23 5.55
N THR A 46 -20.27 -0.38 5.81
CA THR A 46 -20.81 -0.54 7.17
C THR A 46 -20.13 -1.67 7.97
N PRO A 47 -19.87 -2.87 7.42
CA PRO A 47 -19.19 -3.92 8.16
C PRO A 47 -17.77 -3.54 8.62
N ALA A 48 -17.02 -2.78 7.80
CA ALA A 48 -15.70 -2.29 8.17
C ALA A 48 -15.78 -1.21 9.25
N VAL A 49 -16.77 -0.30 9.16
CA VAL A 49 -17.02 0.69 10.21
C VAL A 49 -17.38 0.01 11.54
N ASP A 50 -18.21 -1.04 11.51
CA ASP A 50 -18.61 -1.76 12.71
C ASP A 50 -17.45 -2.57 13.32
N PHE A 51 -16.56 -3.12 12.50
CA PHE A 51 -15.29 -3.69 12.95
C PHE A 51 -14.46 -2.67 13.74
N TRP A 52 -14.27 -1.45 13.20
CA TRP A 52 -13.52 -0.40 13.90
C TRP A 52 -14.23 0.12 15.15
N LYS A 53 -15.57 0.20 15.17
CA LYS A 53 -16.33 0.52 16.39
C LYS A 53 -16.12 -0.51 17.48
N ARG A 54 -16.12 -1.80 17.12
CA ARG A 54 -15.89 -2.90 18.05
C ARG A 54 -14.49 -2.78 18.68
N LEU A 55 -13.44 -2.60 17.87
CA LEU A 55 -12.08 -2.44 18.38
C LEU A 55 -11.92 -1.20 19.26
N ALA A 56 -12.51 -0.07 18.86
CA ALA A 56 -12.49 1.12 19.71
C ALA A 56 -13.19 0.89 21.05
N ALA A 57 -14.30 0.16 21.07
CA ALA A 57 -15.02 -0.16 22.31
C ALA A 57 -14.27 -1.14 23.21
N GLU A 58 -13.56 -2.13 22.65
CA GLU A 58 -12.72 -3.08 23.39
C GLU A 58 -11.59 -2.36 24.14
N GLU A 59 -11.07 -1.26 23.58
CA GLU A 59 -10.00 -0.43 24.15
C GLU A 59 -10.51 0.83 24.88
N ASP A 60 -11.83 1.00 25.05
CA ASP A 60 -12.47 2.18 25.64
C ASP A 60 -12.06 3.52 24.98
N LEU A 61 -11.85 3.49 23.66
CA LEU A 61 -11.42 4.65 22.87
C LEU A 61 -12.62 5.40 22.26
N PRO A 62 -12.69 6.73 22.39
CA PRO A 62 -13.67 7.54 21.69
C PRO A 62 -13.57 7.39 20.17
N ILE A 63 -14.69 7.06 19.53
CA ILE A 63 -14.83 6.93 18.08
C ILE A 63 -15.87 7.91 17.54
N SER A 64 -15.61 8.48 16.37
CA SER A 64 -16.57 9.30 15.62
C SER A 64 -16.59 8.86 14.16
N VAL A 65 -17.78 8.80 13.57
CA VAL A 65 -17.98 8.47 12.15
C VAL A 65 -18.60 9.67 11.46
N TYR A 66 -17.96 10.16 10.41
CA TYR A 66 -18.43 11.27 9.59
C TYR A 66 -18.80 10.77 8.20
N SER A 67 -19.80 11.38 7.57
CA SER A 67 -20.14 11.13 6.15
C SER A 67 -20.24 12.46 5.44
N PHE A 68 -19.27 12.71 4.56
CA PHE A 68 -19.24 13.90 3.68
C PHE A 68 -19.77 13.56 2.29
N THR A 69 -19.60 12.31 1.87
CA THR A 69 -20.13 11.72 0.65
C THR A 69 -20.88 10.44 1.02
N GLU A 70 -22.04 10.23 0.42
CA GLU A 70 -22.84 9.01 0.62
C GLU A 70 -22.02 7.76 0.27
N GLY A 71 -22.03 6.76 1.16
CA GLY A 71 -21.25 5.53 0.97
C GLY A 71 -19.76 5.61 1.34
N TYR A 72 -19.23 6.80 1.66
CA TYR A 72 -17.81 6.98 2.00
C TYR A 72 -17.64 7.54 3.43
N PRO A 73 -17.70 6.67 4.46
CA PRO A 73 -17.54 7.08 5.85
C PRO A 73 -16.08 7.39 6.19
N VAL A 74 -15.87 8.37 7.07
CA VAL A 74 -14.57 8.67 7.70
C VAL A 74 -14.66 8.28 9.16
N VAL A 75 -13.86 7.29 9.55
CA VAL A 75 -13.75 6.82 10.94
C VAL A 75 -12.57 7.52 11.62
N VAL A 76 -12.84 8.14 12.77
CA VAL A 76 -11.82 8.81 13.60
C VAL A 76 -11.87 8.20 15.00
N ILE A 77 -10.83 7.45 15.35
CA ILE A 77 -10.60 6.92 16.70
C ILE A 77 -9.57 7.82 17.39
N LYS A 78 -9.83 8.22 18.64
CA LYS A 78 -8.97 9.13 19.39
C LYS A 78 -8.37 8.41 20.58
N TRP A 79 -7.04 8.43 20.68
CA TRP A 79 -6.32 8.06 21.89
C TRP A 79 -5.75 9.33 22.53
N ALA A 80 -6.25 9.69 23.70
CA ALA A 80 -5.77 10.87 24.42
C ALA A 80 -4.32 10.66 24.89
N GLY A 81 -3.44 11.59 24.50
CA GLY A 81 -2.10 11.68 25.05
C GLY A 81 -2.11 12.18 26.50
N THR A 82 -0.98 12.03 27.18
CA THR A 82 -0.79 12.52 28.55
C THR A 82 -0.69 14.05 28.64
N ASP A 83 -0.31 14.72 27.56
CA ASP A 83 -0.22 16.18 27.45
C ASP A 83 -1.17 16.69 26.36
N SER A 84 -2.24 17.39 26.76
CA SER A 84 -3.23 17.95 25.85
C SER A 84 -2.79 19.24 25.14
N SER A 85 -1.64 19.82 25.51
CA SER A 85 -1.07 21.00 24.86
C SER A 85 -0.20 20.66 23.64
N ALA A 86 0.26 19.41 23.56
CA ALA A 86 1.01 18.91 22.43
C ALA A 86 0.12 18.74 21.19
N SER A 87 0.73 18.89 20.01
CA SER A 87 0.06 18.60 18.74
C SER A 87 -0.29 17.11 18.63
N SER A 88 -1.43 16.83 18.02
CA SER A 88 -1.89 15.47 17.77
C SER A 88 -1.03 14.77 16.71
N ILE A 89 -0.87 13.45 16.83
CA ILE A 89 -0.36 12.60 15.75
C ILE A 89 -1.55 11.96 15.06
N MET A 90 -1.59 12.03 13.73
CA MET A 90 -2.64 11.39 12.92
C MET A 90 -2.04 10.18 12.18
N LEU A 91 -2.53 8.99 12.50
CA LEU A 91 -2.28 7.78 11.72
C LEU A 91 -3.42 7.65 10.71
N ASN A 92 -3.14 7.99 9.45
CA ASN A 92 -4.12 7.95 8.39
C ASN A 92 -3.96 6.67 7.56
N SER A 93 -5.06 5.99 7.32
CA SER A 93 -5.19 4.87 6.39
C SER A 93 -6.53 4.98 5.65
N HIS A 94 -6.65 4.26 4.53
CA HIS A 94 -7.91 4.05 3.84
C HIS A 94 -8.36 2.59 4.06
N MET A 95 -9.67 2.35 3.98
CA MET A 95 -10.26 1.02 4.21
C MET A 95 -10.69 0.32 2.92
N ASP A 96 -10.92 1.07 1.84
CA ASP A 96 -11.39 0.54 0.58
C ASP A 96 -10.27 -0.12 -0.22
N VAL A 97 -10.65 -1.14 -1.00
CA VAL A 97 -9.76 -1.86 -1.91
C VAL A 97 -10.34 -1.85 -3.32
N VAL A 98 -9.49 -2.07 -4.32
CA VAL A 98 -9.95 -2.22 -5.71
C VAL A 98 -10.56 -3.61 -5.94
N PRO A 99 -11.46 -3.77 -6.93
CA PRO A 99 -11.94 -5.10 -7.32
C PRO A 99 -10.78 -6.03 -7.71
N ALA A 100 -10.87 -7.29 -7.31
CA ALA A 100 -9.98 -8.34 -7.82
C ALA A 100 -10.57 -8.87 -9.14
N GLU A 101 -9.82 -8.79 -10.24
CA GLU A 101 -10.20 -9.43 -11.50
C GLU A 101 -9.81 -10.92 -11.46
N GLU A 102 -10.81 -11.82 -11.54
CA GLU A 102 -10.57 -13.28 -11.61
C GLU A 102 -10.29 -13.80 -13.04
N GLU A 103 -10.61 -13.03 -14.08
CA GLU A 103 -10.43 -13.45 -15.49
C GLU A 103 -9.86 -12.35 -16.37
N ALA A 104 -8.76 -12.63 -17.08
CA ALA A 104 -8.20 -11.78 -18.12
C ALA A 104 -8.13 -12.51 -19.47
N GLY A 105 -8.78 -11.96 -20.51
CA GLY A 105 -8.60 -12.35 -21.92
C GLY A 105 -9.90 -12.37 -22.74
N THR A 106 -10.12 -11.40 -23.64
CA THR A 106 -11.39 -11.24 -24.37
C THR A 106 -11.48 -12.02 -25.69
N ALA A 107 -10.38 -12.43 -26.33
CA ALA A 107 -10.32 -13.44 -27.41
C ALA A 107 -8.90 -13.51 -28.01
N ASN A 108 -8.55 -14.66 -28.62
CA ASN A 108 -7.37 -14.79 -29.46
C ASN A 108 -7.67 -14.33 -30.91
N ASN A 109 -6.69 -13.69 -31.56
CA ASN A 109 -6.63 -13.50 -33.03
C ASN A 109 -7.65 -12.52 -33.66
N ILE A 110 -8.05 -11.48 -32.92
CA ILE A 110 -8.76 -10.32 -33.49
C ILE A 110 -7.84 -9.10 -33.37
N VAL A 111 -7.54 -8.45 -34.50
CA VAL A 111 -6.83 -7.16 -34.51
C VAL A 111 -7.86 -6.04 -34.48
N PRO A 112 -7.94 -5.25 -33.39
CA PRO A 112 -8.90 -4.16 -33.28
C PRO A 112 -8.46 -2.97 -34.16
N SER A 113 -9.43 -2.16 -34.59
CA SER A 113 -9.18 -0.92 -35.34
C SER A 113 -8.62 0.23 -34.49
N LEU A 114 -8.70 0.11 -33.17
CA LEU A 114 -8.19 1.07 -32.19
C LEU A 114 -7.68 0.29 -30.98
N VAL A 115 -6.48 0.62 -30.51
CA VAL A 115 -5.93 0.11 -29.26
C VAL A 115 -5.75 1.28 -28.31
N THR A 116 -6.35 1.19 -27.13
CA THR A 116 -6.12 2.14 -26.04
C THR A 116 -5.33 1.41 -24.96
N LEU A 117 -4.18 1.99 -24.58
CA LEU A 117 -3.36 1.50 -23.47
C LEU A 117 -3.42 2.54 -22.36
N VAL A 118 -3.68 2.09 -21.14
CA VAL A 118 -3.67 2.94 -19.94
C VAL A 118 -2.51 2.49 -19.06
N PHE A 119 -1.65 3.45 -18.70
CA PHE A 119 -0.51 3.21 -17.83
C PHE A 119 -0.67 4.03 -16.55
N ASP A 120 -0.51 3.39 -15.39
CA ASP A 120 -0.27 4.07 -14.11
C ASP A 120 1.25 4.20 -13.94
N ILE A 121 1.76 5.43 -13.92
CA ILE A 121 3.19 5.71 -13.81
C ILE A 121 3.46 6.53 -12.55
N ARG A 122 4.26 5.95 -11.63
CA ARG A 122 4.76 6.63 -10.44
C ARG A 122 6.19 7.09 -10.67
N LEU A 123 6.39 8.40 -10.78
CA LEU A 123 7.72 8.98 -10.97
C LEU A 123 8.49 8.98 -9.64
N ALA A 124 9.78 8.61 -9.71
CA ALA A 124 10.69 8.77 -8.59
C ALA A 124 10.79 10.25 -8.19
N THR A 125 10.95 10.52 -6.89
CA THR A 125 11.07 11.90 -6.37
C THR A 125 12.30 12.66 -6.89
N THR A 126 13.26 11.96 -7.49
CA THR A 126 14.46 12.53 -8.11
C THR A 126 14.28 12.89 -9.58
N LEU A 127 13.19 12.45 -10.22
CA LEU A 127 12.93 12.67 -11.63
C LEU A 127 11.99 13.86 -11.82
N SER A 128 12.37 14.80 -12.69
CA SER A 128 11.56 15.96 -13.05
C SER A 128 10.38 15.57 -13.96
N GLU A 129 9.16 15.86 -13.52
CA GLU A 129 7.94 15.60 -14.29
C GLU A 129 7.93 16.28 -15.68
N PRO A 130 8.30 17.57 -15.83
CA PRO A 130 8.41 18.20 -17.16
C PRO A 130 9.40 17.51 -18.10
N THR A 131 10.51 17.00 -17.56
CA THR A 131 11.53 16.30 -18.37
C THR A 131 10.98 14.96 -18.85
N PHE A 132 10.26 14.24 -17.99
CA PHE A 132 9.62 12.99 -18.34
C PHE A 132 8.48 13.19 -19.37
N ASP A 133 7.65 14.22 -19.21
CA ASP A 133 6.59 14.58 -20.16
C ASP A 133 7.17 14.88 -21.56
N ALA A 134 8.27 15.66 -21.62
CA ALA A 134 8.98 15.93 -22.87
C ALA A 134 9.54 14.66 -23.52
N GLN A 135 10.11 13.75 -22.72
CA GLN A 135 10.62 12.47 -23.21
C GLN A 135 9.50 11.58 -23.75
N LEU A 136 8.37 11.51 -23.06
CA LEU A 136 7.20 10.75 -23.51
C LEU A 136 6.68 11.28 -24.86
N ARG A 137 6.57 12.60 -25.00
CA ARG A 137 6.16 13.23 -26.26
C ARG A 137 7.15 12.98 -27.39
N GLN A 138 8.45 12.96 -27.09
CA GLN A 138 9.47 12.61 -28.06
C GLN A 138 9.29 11.17 -28.56
N TRP A 139 9.11 10.21 -27.66
CA TRP A 139 8.89 8.81 -28.04
C TRP A 139 7.62 8.61 -28.87
N LEU A 140 6.56 9.35 -28.55
CA LEU A 140 5.33 9.33 -29.35
C LEU A 140 5.56 9.85 -30.77
N ALA A 141 6.32 10.94 -30.92
CA ALA A 141 6.67 11.47 -32.24
C ALA A 141 7.55 10.50 -33.04
N GLU A 142 8.45 9.77 -32.38
CA GLU A 142 9.31 8.76 -33.02
C GLU A 142 8.54 7.49 -33.42
N ALA A 143 7.49 7.13 -32.67
CA ALA A 143 6.63 5.97 -32.95
C ALA A 143 5.74 6.17 -34.19
N GLY A 144 5.49 7.42 -34.59
CA GLY A 144 4.77 7.79 -35.81
C GLY A 144 3.42 8.44 -35.55
N ASP A 145 2.67 8.65 -36.64
CA ASP A 145 1.37 9.34 -36.60
C ASP A 145 0.24 8.45 -36.04
N ASN A 146 -0.87 9.07 -35.64
CA ASN A 146 -2.08 8.44 -35.09
C ASN A 146 -1.94 7.84 -33.68
N ILE A 147 -1.09 8.44 -32.83
CA ILE A 147 -1.02 8.10 -31.40
C ILE A 147 -1.43 9.32 -30.59
N ASP A 148 -2.54 9.20 -29.86
CA ASP A 148 -3.04 10.24 -28.97
C ASP A 148 -2.65 9.95 -27.52
N LEU A 149 -2.11 10.95 -26.84
CA LEU A 149 -1.82 10.90 -25.39
C LEU A 149 -2.75 11.84 -24.64
N THR A 150 -3.49 11.29 -23.69
CA THR A 150 -4.32 12.04 -22.75
C THR A 150 -3.98 11.66 -21.33
N TYR A 151 -4.00 12.62 -20.41
CA TYR A 151 -3.89 12.35 -18.99
C TYR A 151 -5.29 12.22 -18.39
N ILE A 152 -5.58 11.05 -17.82
CA ILE A 152 -6.81 10.84 -17.04
C ILE A 152 -6.66 11.57 -15.69
N ILE A 153 -5.51 11.39 -15.05
CA ILE A 153 -5.11 12.07 -13.81
C ILE A 153 -3.65 12.51 -13.97
N LYS A 154 -3.36 13.76 -13.58
CA LYS A 154 -2.00 14.32 -13.56
C LYS A 154 -1.81 15.13 -12.29
N ASP A 155 -1.29 14.45 -11.26
CA ASP A 155 -1.02 15.07 -9.97
C ASP A 155 0.34 15.77 -9.95
N GLN A 156 0.46 16.78 -9.09
CA GLN A 156 1.76 17.38 -8.82
C GLN A 156 2.67 16.38 -8.10
N GLN A 157 3.95 16.39 -8.47
CA GLN A 157 4.94 15.52 -7.84
C GLN A 157 5.09 15.85 -6.35
N SER A 158 4.86 14.84 -5.50
CA SER A 158 5.11 14.96 -4.07
C SER A 158 6.61 15.11 -3.79
N PRO A 159 7.02 16.01 -2.87
CA PRO A 159 8.40 16.10 -2.45
C PRO A 159 8.84 14.82 -1.74
N ALA A 160 10.14 14.54 -1.75
CA ALA A 160 10.69 13.45 -0.97
C ALA A 160 10.46 13.71 0.53
N THR A 161 10.01 12.68 1.26
CA THR A 161 9.94 12.73 2.71
C THR A 161 11.34 12.94 3.28
N LEU A 162 11.50 13.93 4.16
CA LEU A 162 12.78 14.18 4.82
C LEU A 162 13.09 13.05 5.80
N VAL A 163 14.16 12.30 5.53
CA VAL A 163 14.65 11.18 6.35
C VAL A 163 15.92 11.56 7.12
N THR A 164 15.94 12.79 7.65
CA THR A 164 17.09 13.37 8.37
C THR A 164 16.78 13.52 9.87
N GLU A 165 17.79 13.85 10.69
CA GLU A 165 17.59 14.12 12.12
C GLU A 165 16.65 15.31 12.42
N TYR A 166 16.39 16.16 11.42
CA TYR A 166 15.51 17.32 11.55
C TYR A 166 14.02 16.99 11.43
N ASN A 167 13.67 15.77 10.99
CA ASN A 167 12.29 15.30 10.99
C ASN A 167 12.02 14.48 12.26
N PRO A 168 11.38 15.06 13.29
CA PRO A 168 11.18 14.38 14.58
C PRO A 168 10.34 13.10 14.43
N TYR A 169 9.44 13.02 13.45
CA TYR A 169 8.64 11.82 13.20
C TYR A 169 9.48 10.68 12.63
N PHE A 170 10.38 10.98 11.69
CA PHE A 170 11.30 9.99 11.14
C PHE A 170 12.23 9.46 12.22
N VAL A 171 12.82 10.34 13.05
CA VAL A 171 13.69 9.93 14.16
C VAL A 171 12.94 9.03 15.15
N ALA A 172 11.70 9.39 15.51
CA ALA A 172 10.89 8.58 16.41
C ALA A 172 10.62 7.17 15.85
N ILE A 173 10.21 7.06 14.59
CA ILE A 173 9.95 5.78 13.92
C ILE A 173 11.25 4.96 13.79
N ALA A 174 12.35 5.60 13.38
CA ALA A 174 13.64 4.93 13.23
C ALA A 174 14.13 4.35 14.56
N ASN A 175 14.04 5.11 15.66
CA ASN A 175 14.42 4.64 16.98
C ASN A 175 13.52 3.51 17.51
N ALA A 176 12.23 3.52 17.17
CA ALA A 176 11.30 2.45 17.55
C ALA A 176 11.58 1.16 16.76
N ALA A 177 11.98 1.26 15.49
CA ALA A 177 12.27 0.10 14.64
C ALA A 177 13.61 -0.61 14.95
N THR A 178 14.49 0.03 15.73
CA THR A 178 15.80 -0.54 16.13
C THR A 178 15.83 -1.14 17.53
N GLN A 179 14.70 -1.13 18.24
CA GLN A 179 14.53 -1.76 19.56
C GLN A 179 14.18 -3.23 19.39
#